data_AF-A0A1Q7H3V1-F1
#
_entry.id   AF-A0A1Q7H3V1-F1
#
_cell.length_a   1.000
_cell.length_b   1.000
_cell.length_c   1.000
_cell.angle_alpha   90.00
_cell.angle_beta   90.00
_cell.angle_gamma   90.00
#
_symmetry.space_group_name_H-M   'P 1'
#
loop_
_entity.id
_entity.type
_entity.pdbx_description
1 polymer ?
#
loop_
_entity_poly.entity_id
_entity_poly.type
_entity_poly.pdbx_seq_one_letter_code
_entity_poly.pdbx_strand_id
1 'polypeptide(L)' 'MCPSSRPAQRLWSSGGTECLLIERDEAPRFEICVMRGEDVLRQDWLYAKASAEMLAETWQSTLTRQSNGPNPQ' A
#
# COMPACT_ATOMS: atom_id res chain seq x y z
N MET A 1 -1.77 14.11 -24.52
CA MET A 1 -2.62 12.99 -24.08
C MET A 1 -2.08 12.57 -22.73
N CYS A 2 -2.74 12.96 -21.64
CA CYS A 2 -2.29 12.61 -20.29
C CYS A 2 -2.66 11.14 -20.08
N PRO A 3 -1.72 10.19 -19.96
CA PRO A 3 -2.07 8.83 -19.63
C PRO A 3 -2.64 8.88 -18.21
N SER A 4 -3.97 8.78 -18.16
CA SER A 4 -4.85 8.50 -17.05
C SER A 4 -4.14 8.45 -15.70
N SER A 5 -4.39 9.48 -14.89
CA SER A 5 -4.32 9.38 -13.43
C SER A 5 -5.16 8.16 -13.02
N ARG A 6 -4.54 6.98 -12.98
CA ARG A 6 -5.23 5.74 -12.61
C ARG A 6 -5.83 5.98 -11.23
N PRO A 7 -7.09 5.59 -10.99
CA PRO A 7 -7.71 5.81 -9.70
C PRO A 7 -6.94 5.01 -8.64
N ALA A 8 -6.01 5.69 -7.97
CA ALA A 8 -5.30 5.17 -6.82
C ALA A 8 -6.19 5.41 -5.58
N GLN A 9 -6.77 4.33 -5.07
CA GLN A 9 -7.50 4.36 -3.80
C GLN A 9 -6.48 4.28 -2.65
N ARG A 10 -6.38 5.33 -1.85
CA ARG A 10 -5.61 5.28 -0.62
C ARG A 10 -6.33 4.43 0.42
N LEU A 11 -5.68 3.35 0.88
CA LEU A 11 -6.22 2.43 1.88
C LEU A 11 -5.94 2.93 3.30
N TRP A 12 -4.72 3.41 3.55
CA TRP A 12 -4.35 4.02 4.84
C TRP A 12 -3.13 4.94 4.69
N SER A 13 -2.89 5.75 5.73
CA SER A 13 -1.68 6.57 5.88
C SER A 13 -1.24 6.60 7.35
N SER A 14 0.06 6.50 7.61
CA SER A 14 0.64 6.51 8.95
C SER A 14 2.06 7.06 8.92
N GLY A 15 2.36 8.10 9.71
CA GLY A 15 3.72 8.60 9.92
C GLY A 15 4.49 8.96 8.64
N GLY A 16 3.80 9.56 7.66
CA GLY A 16 4.39 9.91 6.35
C GLY A 16 4.52 8.74 5.37
N THR A 17 4.10 7.54 5.77
CA THR A 17 3.96 6.38 4.88
C THR A 17 2.49 6.24 4.47
N GLU A 18 2.21 5.99 3.19
CA GLU A 18 0.86 5.79 2.66
C GLU A 18 0.78 4.48 1.88
N CYS A 19 -0.40 3.87 1.89
CA CYS A 19 -0.70 2.69 1.10
C CYS A 19 -1.77 2.98 0.07
N LEU A 20 -1.45 2.71 -1.19
CA LEU A 20 -2.32 2.94 -2.33
C LEU A 20 -2.66 1.62 -3.01
N LEU A 21 -3.91 1.53 -3.46
CA LEU A 21 -4.43 0.47 -4.30
C LEU A 21 -4.75 1.07 -5.67
N ILE A 22 -4.14 0.54 -6.71
CA ILE A 22 -4.31 0.96 -8.08
C ILE A 22 -5.05 -0.16 -8.81
N GLU A 23 -6.20 0.17 -9.38
CA GLU A 23 -6.89 -0.73 -10.30
C GLU A 23 -6.32 -0.56 -11.72
N ARG A 24 -6.01 -1.68 -12.36
CA ARG A 24 -5.42 -1.79 -13.69
C ARG A 24 -6.41 -2.45 -14.63
N ASP A 25 -6.37 -2.03 -15.89
CA ASP A 25 -7.20 -2.60 -16.95
C ASP A 25 -6.80 -4.03 -17.33
N GLU A 26 -5.56 -4.42 -17.03
CA GLU A 26 -4.96 -5.71 -17.39
C GLU A 26 -4.69 -6.57 -16.15
N ALA A 27 -4.68 -7.90 -16.33
CA ALA A 27 -4.35 -8.82 -15.26
C ALA A 27 -2.82 -8.86 -14.99
N PRO A 28 -2.37 -8.92 -13.72
CA PRO A 28 -3.15 -8.80 -12.48
C PRO A 28 -3.77 -7.40 -12.30
N ARG A 29 -5.07 -7.37 -11.97
CA ARG A 29 -5.91 -6.16 -12.01
C ARG A 29 -5.67 -5.18 -10.87
N PHE A 30 -5.07 -5.62 -9.77
CA PHE A 30 -4.85 -4.79 -8.61
C PHE A 30 -3.36 -4.69 -8.34
N GLU A 31 -2.89 -3.47 -8.18
CA GLU A 31 -1.55 -3.18 -7.74
C GLU A 31 -1.65 -2.46 -6.40
N ILE A 32 -0.91 -2.92 -5.41
CA ILE A 32 -0.86 -2.29 -4.09
C ILE A 32 0.56 -1.83 -3.82
N CYS A 33 0.74 -0.59 -3.39
CA CYS A 33 2.03 -0.03 -3.05
C CYS A 33 1.99 0.69 -1.70
N VAL A 34 3.10 0.63 -0.99
CA VAL A 34 3.37 1.38 0.23
C VAL A 34 4.52 2.30 -0.07
N MET A 35 4.29 3.60 0.11
CA MET A 35 5.27 4.64 -0.22
C MET A 35 5.50 5.54 0.98
N ARG A 36 6.68 6.17 1.04
CA ARG A 36 6.98 7.26 1.97
C ARG A 36 7.58 8.40 1.16
N GLY A 37 6.79 9.44 0.90
CA GLY A 37 7.17 10.45 -0.10
C GLY A 37 7.25 9.82 -1.48
N GLU A 38 8.42 9.91 -2.12
CA GLU A 38 8.67 9.34 -3.45
C GLU A 38 9.24 7.91 -3.40
N ASP A 39 9.62 7.42 -2.21
CA ASP A 39 10.21 6.09 -2.04
C ASP A 39 9.15 5.01 -1.92
N VAL A 40 9.22 3.99 -2.78
CA VAL A 40 8.38 2.79 -2.70
C VAL A 40 9.00 1.80 -1.72
N LEU A 41 8.36 1.60 -0.57
CA LEU A 41 8.81 0.67 0.47
C LEU A 41 8.38 -0.77 0.17
N ARG A 42 7.18 -0.96 -0.36
CA ARG A 42 6.63 -2.27 -0.75
C ARG A 42 5.69 -2.12 -1.93
N GLN A 43 5.64 -3.13 -2.79
CA GLN A 43 4.72 -3.21 -3.91
C GLN A 43 4.36 -4.67 -4.18
N ASP A 44 3.10 -4.94 -4.53
CA ASP A 44 2.65 -6.27 -4.93
C ASP A 44 1.49 -6.19 -5.94
N TRP A 45 1.33 -7.23 -6.76
CA TRP A 45 0.32 -7.33 -7.81
C TRP A 45 -0.61 -8.51 -7.55
N LEU A 46 -1.91 -8.24 -7.55
CA LEU A 46 -2.94 -9.16 -7.08
C LEU A 46 -4.09 -9.23 -8.07
N TYR A 47 -4.73 -10.40 -8.13
CA TYR A 47 -5.90 -10.61 -9.00
C TYR A 47 -7.21 -10.18 -8.34
N ALA A 48 -7.25 -10.10 -7.01
CA ALA A 48 -8.46 -9.81 -6.25
C ALA A 48 -8.27 -8.62 -5.30
N LYS A 49 -9.24 -7.71 -5.27
CA LYS A 49 -9.26 -6.52 -4.41
C LYS A 49 -9.15 -6.88 -2.93
N ALA A 50 -9.95 -7.86 -2.47
CA ALA A 50 -9.97 -8.30 -1.07
C ALA A 50 -8.59 -8.78 -0.59
N SER A 51 -7.81 -9.43 -1.46
CA SER A 51 -6.44 -9.84 -1.13
C SER A 51 -5.53 -8.62 -0.94
N ALA A 52 -5.70 -7.57 -1.75
CA ALA A 52 -4.95 -6.34 -1.63
C ALA A 52 -5.28 -5.60 -0.33
N GLU A 53 -6.56 -5.51 0.02
CA GLU A 53 -7.01 -4.89 1.27
C GLU A 53 -6.45 -5.63 2.50
N MET A 54 -6.51 -6.96 2.52
CA MET A 54 -5.93 -7.77 3.59
C MET A 54 -4.40 -7.62 3.69
N LEU A 55 -3.71 -7.51 2.55
CA LEU A 55 -2.27 -7.28 2.52
C LEU A 55 -1.93 -5.88 3.06
N ALA A 56 -2.75 -4.88 2.74
CA ALA A 56 -2.62 -3.52 3.26
C ALA A 56 -2.72 -3.50 4.79
N GLU A 57 -3.73 -4.16 5.37
CA GLU A 57 -3.93 -4.25 6.82
C GLU A 57 -2.75 -4.95 7.51
N THR A 58 -2.24 -6.02 6.90
CA THR A 58 -1.07 -6.76 7.38
C THR A 58 0.17 -5.88 7.42
N TRP A 59 0.41 -5.10 6.36
CA TRP A 59 1.52 -4.15 6.31
C TRP A 59 1.37 -3.00 7.29
N GLN A 60 0.15 -2.45 7.44
CA GLN A 60 -0.13 -1.40 8.43
C GLN A 60 0.19 -1.90 9.84
N SER A 61 -0.28 -3.09 10.20
CA SER A 61 -0.05 -3.71 11.51
C SER A 61 1.43 -3.97 11.78
N THR A 62 2.19 -4.33 10.75
CA THR A 62 3.63 -4.54 10.84
C THR A 62 4.36 -3.21 11.08
N LEU A 63 3.97 -2.15 10.38
CA LEU A 63 4.58 -0.82 10.51
C LEU A 63 4.25 -0.15 11.85
N THR A 64 3.01 -0.27 12.33
CA THR A 64 2.62 0.26 13.64
C THR A 64 3.33 -0.48 14.77
N ARG A 65 3.51 -1.80 14.65
CA ARG A 65 4.30 -2.58 15.61
C ARG A 65 5.78 -2.18 15.62
N GLN A 66 6.38 -1.92 14.46
CA GLN A 66 7.76 -1.44 14.38
C GLN A 66 7.91 -0.03 14.96
N SER A 67 6.93 0.84 14.74
CA SER A 67 6.91 2.20 15.28
C SER A 67 6.71 2.22 16.80
N ASN A 68 5.95 1.25 17.33
CA ASN A 68 5.70 1.07 18.78
C ASN A 68 6.65 0.06 19.44
N GLY A 69 7.82 -0.20 18.84
CA GLY A 69 8.83 -1.05 19.46
C GLY A 69 9.16 -0.54 20.88
N PRO A 70 9.01 -1.38 21.93
CA PRO A 70 9.36 -0.99 23.28
C PRO A 70 10.89 -0.82 23.35
N ASN A 71 11.33 0.32 23.85
CA ASN A 71 12.72 0.59 24.17
C ASN A 71 13.24 -0.55 25.06
N PRO A 72 14.24 -1.36 24.66
CA PRO A 72 14.91 -2.24 25.60
C PRO A 72 15.70 -1.36 26.57
N GLN A 73 15.26 -1.35 27.83
CA GLN A 73 15.94 -0.71 28.95
C GLN A 73 17.24 -1.45 29.30
#